data_AF-A0AAV1LZF1-F1
#
_entry.id   AF-A0AAV1LZF1-F1
#
_cell.length_a   1.000
_cell.length_b   1.000
_cell.length_c   1.000
_cell.angle_alpha   90.00
_cell.angle_beta   90.00
_cell.angle_gamma   90.00
#
_symmetry.space_group_name_H-M   'P 1'
#
loop_
_entity.id
_entity.type
_entity.pdbx_description
1 polymer ?
#
loop_
_entity_poly.entity_id
_entity_poly.type
_entity_poly.pdbx_seq_one_letter_code
_entity_poly.pdbx_strand_id
1 'polypeptide(L)'
;MKVVVSTVNFIKSRGLNHRQFKQFLDDIESEYGDLLYYIEVRWLSRGLTLERFLNLIEEIGIFLAQKQRDVPELKSPDWLCDLAFLVDITNHLNVLNTRLQGKNQLISQLYAHVSSF
;
A
#
# COMPACT_ATOMS: atom_id res chain seq x y z
N MET A 1 7.93 -2.03 -6.05
CA MET A 1 6.85 -1.12 -6.54
C MET A 1 6.14 -1.54 -7.83
N LYS A 2 6.84 -1.90 -8.93
CA LYS A 2 6.19 -2.20 -10.23
C LYS A 2 5.07 -3.24 -10.12
N VAL A 3 5.33 -4.34 -9.40
CA VAL A 3 4.35 -5.40 -9.13
C VAL A 3 3.11 -4.83 -8.45
N VAL A 4 3.27 -4.21 -7.27
CA VAL A 4 2.20 -3.55 -6.49
C VAL A 4 1.36 -2.63 -7.38
N VAL A 5 1.99 -1.70 -8.10
CA VAL A 5 1.29 -0.74 -8.97
C VAL A 5 0.52 -1.45 -10.08
N SER A 6 1.13 -2.43 -10.74
CA SER A 6 0.49 -3.18 -11.83
C SER A 6 -0.69 -4.03 -11.35
N THR A 7 -0.64 -4.52 -10.10
CA THR A 7 -1.71 -5.27 -9.47
C THR A 7 -2.85 -4.36 -9.05
N VAL A 8 -2.54 -3.27 -8.33
CA VAL A 8 -3.52 -2.25 -7.94
C VAL A 8 -4.22 -1.68 -9.17
N ASN A 9 -3.48 -1.31 -10.22
CA ASN A 9 -4.07 -0.78 -11.44
C ASN A 9 -4.99 -1.80 -12.11
N PHE A 10 -4.64 -3.09 -12.15
CA PHE A 10 -5.52 -4.09 -12.75
C PHE A 10 -6.83 -4.30 -11.97
N ILE A 11 -6.77 -4.23 -10.64
CA ILE A 11 -7.95 -4.34 -9.80
C ILE A 11 -8.80 -3.06 -9.93
N LYS A 12 -8.18 -1.87 -9.84
CA LYS A 12 -8.90 -0.60 -9.72
C LYS A 12 -9.24 0.11 -11.03
N SER A 13 -8.45 -0.05 -12.09
CA SER A 13 -8.69 0.69 -13.36
C SER A 13 -9.92 0.19 -14.13
N ARG A 14 -10.31 -1.08 -13.93
CA ARG A 14 -11.48 -1.67 -14.57
C ARG A 14 -12.63 -1.73 -13.57
N GLY A 15 -13.73 -1.02 -13.85
CA GLY A 15 -14.86 -0.92 -12.93
C GLY A 15 -15.55 -2.26 -12.59
N LEU A 16 -15.44 -3.29 -13.44
CA LEU A 16 -15.91 -4.64 -13.09
C LEU A 16 -15.00 -5.32 -12.07
N ASN A 17 -13.68 -5.31 -12.30
CA ASN A 17 -12.71 -5.90 -11.39
C ASN A 17 -12.78 -5.24 -10.01
N HIS A 18 -12.87 -3.92 -9.97
CA HIS A 18 -12.96 -3.17 -8.71
C HIS A 18 -14.20 -3.55 -7.91
N ARG A 19 -15.38 -3.58 -8.55
CA ARG A 19 -16.62 -3.99 -7.90
C ARG A 19 -16.58 -5.42 -7.41
N GLN A 20 -16.04 -6.35 -8.20
CA GLN A 20 -15.92 -7.76 -7.82
C GLN A 20 -14.93 -7.96 -6.67
N PHE A 21 -13.80 -7.25 -6.69
CA PHE A 21 -12.84 -7.31 -5.59
C PHE A 21 -13.42 -6.74 -4.31
N LYS A 22 -14.13 -5.61 -4.39
CA LYS A 22 -14.82 -5.02 -3.24
C LYS A 22 -15.88 -5.96 -2.67
N GLN A 23 -16.73 -6.55 -3.52
CA GLN A 23 -17.71 -7.54 -3.09
C GLN A 23 -17.03 -8.74 -2.41
N PHE A 24 -15.93 -9.23 -2.98
CA PHE A 24 -15.16 -10.32 -2.39
C PHE A 24 -14.63 -9.98 -0.98
N LEU A 25 -14.10 -8.77 -0.78
CA LEU A 25 -13.66 -8.30 0.54
C LEU A 25 -14.82 -8.18 1.53
N ASP A 26 -15.98 -7.70 1.07
CA ASP A 26 -17.19 -7.60 1.89
C ASP A 26 -17.70 -9.00 2.28
N ASP A 27 -17.66 -9.98 1.37
CA ASP A 27 -18.14 -11.36 1.60
C ASP A 27 -17.31 -12.14 2.64
N ILE A 28 -16.02 -11.82 2.76
CA ILE A 28 -15.11 -12.45 3.74
C ILE A 28 -14.95 -11.62 5.02
N GLU A 29 -15.72 -10.53 5.16
CA GLU A 29 -15.62 -9.59 6.28
C GLU A 29 -14.18 -9.08 6.52
N SER A 30 -13.45 -8.80 5.44
CA SER A 30 -12.08 -8.29 5.49
C SER A 30 -12.00 -6.97 6.27
N GLU A 31 -10.90 -6.77 7.02
CA GLU A 31 -10.62 -5.52 7.75
C GLU A 31 -10.72 -4.29 6.83
N TYR A 32 -10.25 -4.44 5.58
CA TYR A 32 -10.35 -3.41 4.57
C TYR A 32 -11.41 -3.78 3.54
N GLY A 33 -12.34 -2.86 3.28
CA GLY A 33 -13.36 -3.01 2.23
C GLY A 33 -12.91 -2.54 0.83
N ASP A 34 -11.68 -2.03 0.66
CA ASP A 34 -11.15 -1.66 -0.66
C ASP A 34 -9.64 -1.43 -0.62
N LEU A 35 -8.98 -1.60 -1.76
CA LEU A 35 -7.61 -1.15 -2.00
C LEU A 35 -7.56 0.38 -2.19
N LEU A 36 -6.46 1.00 -1.77
CA LEU A 36 -6.19 2.39 -2.11
C LEU A 36 -5.72 2.52 -3.56
N TYR A 37 -6.15 3.59 -4.24
CA TYR A 37 -5.66 3.89 -5.58
C TYR A 37 -4.25 4.46 -5.49
N TYR A 38 -3.33 3.89 -6.26
CA TYR A 38 -1.97 4.41 -6.34
C TYR A 38 -1.93 5.72 -7.14
N ILE A 39 -1.49 6.81 -6.50
CA ILE A 39 -1.29 8.11 -7.17
C ILE A 39 0.18 8.52 -7.01
N GLU A 40 0.91 8.58 -8.12
CA GLU A 40 2.35 8.89 -8.12
C GLU A 40 2.71 10.22 -7.46
N VAL A 41 1.83 11.22 -7.59
CA VAL A 41 2.08 12.62 -7.21
C VAL A 41 2.04 12.84 -5.68
N ARG A 42 1.48 11.91 -4.90
CA ARG A 42 1.30 12.09 -3.44
C ARG A 42 2.05 11.02 -2.66
N TRP A 43 3.29 11.34 -2.27
CA TRP A 43 4.17 10.42 -1.55
C TRP A 43 3.52 9.81 -0.27
N LEU A 44 2.73 10.56 0.50
CA LEU A 44 1.92 10.04 1.64
C LEU A 44 1.01 8.87 1.25
N SER A 45 0.35 9.00 0.11
CA SER A 45 -0.57 7.97 -0.39
C SER A 45 0.16 6.71 -0.83
N ARG A 46 1.47 6.78 -1.14
CA ARG A 46 2.28 5.62 -1.53
C ARG A 46 2.49 4.69 -0.34
N GLY A 47 2.84 5.21 0.84
CA GLY A 47 3.00 4.40 2.05
C GLY A 47 1.71 3.71 2.47
N LEU A 48 0.59 4.46 2.51
CA LEU A 48 -0.71 3.87 2.83
C LEU A 48 -1.16 2.82 1.81
N THR A 49 -0.87 3.04 0.52
CA THR A 49 -1.18 2.04 -0.52
C THR A 49 -0.34 0.78 -0.33
N LEU A 50 0.93 0.91 0.02
CA LEU A 50 1.82 -0.22 0.27
C LEU A 50 1.39 -1.02 1.49
N GLU A 51 1.11 -0.34 2.61
CA GLU A 51 0.60 -0.96 3.84
C GLU A 51 -0.70 -1.72 3.58
N ARG A 52 -1.68 -1.10 2.91
CA ARG A 52 -2.93 -1.78 2.59
C ARG A 52 -2.75 -2.93 1.61
N PHE A 53 -1.82 -2.82 0.67
CA PHE A 53 -1.50 -3.90 -0.25
C PHE A 53 -0.89 -5.10 0.48
N LEU A 54 -0.01 -4.86 1.44
CA LEU A 54 0.59 -5.90 2.27
C LEU A 54 -0.46 -6.59 3.14
N ASN A 55 -1.35 -5.82 3.78
CA ASN A 55 -2.42 -6.38 4.62
C ASN A 55 -3.44 -7.21 3.83
N LEU A 56 -3.64 -6.91 2.55
CA LEU A 56 -4.58 -7.63 1.67
C LEU A 56 -3.90 -8.65 0.75
N ILE A 57 -2.67 -9.07 1.05
CA ILE A 57 -1.86 -9.81 0.08
C ILE A 57 -2.46 -11.19 -0.26
N GLU A 58 -3.10 -11.83 0.72
CA GLU A 58 -3.76 -13.14 0.54
C GLU A 58 -5.03 -13.00 -0.31
N GLU A 59 -5.87 -12.01 0.01
CA GLU A 59 -7.09 -11.66 -0.70
C GLU A 59 -6.79 -11.29 -2.16
N ILE A 60 -5.75 -10.50 -2.38
CA ILE A 60 -5.26 -10.15 -3.71
C ILE A 60 -4.80 -11.40 -4.45
N GLY A 61 -4.05 -12.30 -3.79
CA GLY A 61 -3.61 -13.56 -4.37
C GLY A 61 -4.78 -14.44 -4.84
N ILE A 62 -5.80 -14.60 -3.99
CA ILE A 62 -7.03 -15.35 -4.30
C ILE A 62 -7.77 -14.73 -5.49
N PHE A 63 -7.98 -13.41 -5.46
CA PHE A 63 -8.69 -12.70 -6.52
C PHE A 63 -7.96 -12.80 -7.87
N LEU A 64 -6.64 -12.66 -7.88
CA LEU A 64 -5.83 -12.78 -9.10
C LEU A 64 -5.89 -14.20 -9.69
N ALA A 65 -5.87 -15.23 -8.84
CA ALA A 65 -6.05 -16.61 -9.27
C ALA A 65 -7.42 -16.83 -9.95
N GLN A 66 -8.50 -16.29 -9.38
CA GLN A 66 -9.84 -16.31 -9.99
C GLN A 66 -9.88 -15.59 -11.35
N LYS A 67 -9.03 -14.57 -11.53
CA LYS A 67 -8.87 -13.84 -12.80
C LYS A 67 -7.87 -14.48 -13.76
N GLN A 68 -7.35 -15.68 -13.45
CA GLN A 68 -6.35 -16.38 -14.26
C GLN A 68 -5.10 -15.52 -14.52
N ARG A 69 -4.75 -14.68 -13.55
CA ARG A 69 -3.56 -13.82 -13.61
C ARG A 69 -2.57 -14.29 -12.55
N ASP A 70 -1.46 -14.85 -13.01
CA ASP A 70 -0.38 -15.25 -12.11
C ASP A 70 0.56 -14.06 -11.83
N VAL A 71 0.90 -13.90 -10.56
CA VAL A 71 1.88 -12.92 -10.08
C VAL A 71 2.80 -13.67 -9.12
N PRO A 72 3.88 -14.30 -9.63
CA PRO A 72 4.71 -15.22 -8.85
C PRO A 72 5.37 -14.53 -7.65
N GLU A 73 5.59 -13.22 -7.71
CA GLU A 73 6.16 -12.43 -6.62
C GLU A 73 5.31 -12.50 -5.34
N LEU A 74 3.98 -12.62 -5.45
CA LEU A 74 3.10 -12.77 -4.28
C LEU A 74 3.27 -14.10 -3.55
N LYS A 75 3.96 -15.07 -4.16
CA LYS A 75 4.28 -16.38 -3.57
C LYS A 75 5.73 -16.48 -3.12
N SER A 76 6.56 -15.48 -3.43
CA SER A 76 7.99 -15.49 -3.14
C SER A 76 8.26 -14.92 -1.74
N PRO A 77 8.76 -15.72 -0.78
CA PRO A 77 9.05 -15.24 0.56
C PRO A 77 10.05 -14.07 0.57
N ASP A 78 11.09 -14.14 -0.27
CA ASP A 78 12.10 -13.08 -0.38
C ASP A 78 11.47 -11.77 -0.83
N TRP A 79 10.58 -11.83 -1.82
CA TRP A 79 9.90 -10.63 -2.31
C TRP A 79 8.91 -10.05 -1.29
N LEU A 80 8.24 -10.92 -0.53
CA LEU A 80 7.35 -10.51 0.55
C LEU A 80 8.12 -9.83 1.68
N CYS A 81 9.31 -10.34 2.03
CA CYS A 81 10.22 -9.70 2.98
C CYS A 81 10.66 -8.31 2.47
N ASP A 82 11.07 -8.20 1.21
CA ASP A 82 11.45 -6.91 0.60
C ASP A 82 10.28 -5.92 0.60
N LEU A 83 9.06 -6.40 0.34
CA LEU A 83 7.85 -5.58 0.40
C LEU A 83 7.57 -5.10 1.82
N ALA A 84 7.62 -5.97 2.82
CA ALA A 84 7.40 -5.63 4.22
C ALA A 84 8.43 -4.59 4.69
N PHE A 85 9.70 -4.80 4.38
CA PHE A 85 10.76 -3.82 4.67
C PHE A 85 10.50 -2.45 4.01
N LEU A 86 10.06 -2.45 2.75
CA LEU A 86 9.69 -1.23 2.05
C LEU A 86 8.49 -0.52 2.70
N VAL A 87 7.48 -1.28 3.14
CA VAL A 87 6.31 -0.76 3.86
C VAL A 87 6.76 -0.08 5.14
N ASP A 88 7.59 -0.74 5.94
CA ASP A 88 8.10 -0.21 7.21
C ASP A 88 8.85 1.11 7.03
N ILE A 89 9.84 1.15 6.13
CA ILE A 89 10.61 2.38 5.85
C ILE A 89 9.68 3.48 5.34
N THR A 90 8.75 3.15 4.44
CA THR A 90 7.83 4.16 3.89
C THR A 90 6.90 4.69 4.96
N ASN A 91 6.48 3.87 5.91
CA ASN A 91 5.65 4.30 7.03
C ASN A 91 6.43 5.24 7.98
N HIS A 92 7.69 4.91 8.30
CA HIS A 92 8.55 5.82 9.07
C HIS A 92 8.73 7.18 8.36
N LEU A 93 8.98 7.17 7.04
CA LEU A 93 9.07 8.40 6.25
C LEU A 93 7.74 9.17 6.24
N ASN A 94 6.61 8.45 6.19
CA ASN A 94 5.27 9.03 6.31
C ASN A 94 5.09 9.79 7.62
N VAL A 95 5.51 9.19 8.73
CA VAL A 95 5.47 9.82 10.06
C VAL A 95 6.36 11.04 10.11
N LEU A 96 7.63 10.93 9.68
CA LEU A 96 8.57 12.06 9.68
C LEU A 96 8.00 13.24 8.92
N ASN A 97 7.59 13.04 7.68
CA ASN A 97 7.13 14.16 6.87
C ASN A 97 5.79 14.73 7.37
N THR A 98 4.91 13.91 7.96
CA THR A 98 3.68 14.43 8.59
C THR A 98 4.06 15.34 9.77
N ARG A 99 5.08 14.97 10.55
CA ARG A 99 5.62 15.84 11.61
C ARG A 99 6.18 17.13 11.04
N LEU A 100 6.92 17.08 9.92
CA LEU A 100 7.51 18.27 9.27
C LEU A 100 6.49 19.20 8.61
N GLN A 101 5.33 18.69 8.19
CA GLN A 101 4.23 19.51 7.65
C GLN A 101 3.37 20.17 8.74
N GLY A 102 3.67 19.91 10.03
CA GLY A 102 2.94 20.48 11.16
C GLY A 102 3.03 22.01 11.18
N LYS A 103 1.90 22.68 11.48
CA LYS A 103 1.89 24.14 11.68
C LYS A 103 2.53 24.51 13.02
N ASN A 104 3.04 25.73 13.13
CA ASN A 104 3.59 26.32 14.35
C ASN A 104 4.82 25.60 14.92
N GLN A 105 5.71 25.10 14.05
CA GLN A 105 6.97 24.49 14.47
C GLN A 105 8.16 25.44 14.30
N LEU A 106 9.04 25.45 15.29
CA LEU A 106 10.33 26.14 15.20
C LEU A 106 11.31 25.34 14.33
N ILE A 107 12.27 26.02 13.70
CA ILE A 107 13.32 25.36 12.89
C ILE A 107 14.11 24.33 13.72
N SER A 108 14.35 24.62 15.00
CA SER A 108 15.00 23.68 15.92
C SER A 108 14.20 22.39 16.15
N GLN A 109 12.87 22.48 16.15
CA GLN A 109 11.98 21.32 16.25
C GLN A 109 11.98 20.51 14.95
N LEU A 110 11.97 21.18 13.79
CA LEU A 110 12.11 20.52 12.49
C LEU A 110 13.43 19.75 12.39
N TYR A 111 14.54 20.37 12.83
CA TYR A 111 15.84 19.71 12.91
C TYR A 111 15.79 18.48 13.83
N ALA A 112 15.20 18.60 15.02
CA ALA A 112 15.06 17.48 15.95
C ALA A 112 14.25 16.31 15.35
N HIS A 113 13.18 16.59 14.60
CA HIS A 113 12.41 15.55 13.90
C HIS A 113 13.25 14.80 12.88
N VAL A 114 14.08 15.51 12.09
CA VAL A 114 14.98 14.88 11.11
C VAL A 114 16.11 14.12 11.79
N SER A 115 16.69 14.64 12.87
CA SER A 115 17.81 14.00 13.57
C SER A 115 17.42 12.77 14.39
N SER A 116 16.13 12.61 14.71
CA SER A 116 15.60 11.45 15.45
C SER A 116 15.01 10.36 14.55
N PHE A 117 14.97 10.61 13.24
CA PHE A 117 14.61 9.63 12.21
C PHE A 117 15.84 8.83 11.79
#